data_AF-A0A0B5HSI0-F1
#
_entry.id   AF-A0A0B5HSI0-F1
#
_cell.length_a   1.000
_cell.length_b   1.000
_cell.length_c   1.000
_cell.angle_alpha   90.00
_cell.angle_beta   90.00
_cell.angle_gamma   90.00
#
_symmetry.space_group_name_H-M   'P 1'
#
loop_
_entity.id
_entity.type
_entity.pdbx_description
1 polymer ?
#
loop_
_entity_poly.entity_id
_entity_poly.type
_entity_poly.pdbx_seq_one_letter_code
_entity_poly.pdbx_strand_id
1 'polypeptide(L)'
;MEHLLNVRLCERFGDAADWAEVTSLTASHLRAVVSALGPEHAVTFLTAARRALDEEESRAGTIHLGFGAHLWTHLEDTAWSPSPLAGTSAWDAMLTMHRLSVLAPDPGLAAHLDAALDACRHRLVPAVAGF
;
A
#
# COMPACT_ATOMS: atom_id res chain seq x y z
N MET A 1 -4.33 -14.52 -0.30
CA MET A 1 -4.20 -13.05 -0.26
C MET A 1 -3.53 -12.57 -1.53
N GLU A 2 -2.38 -13.14 -1.88
CA GLU A 2 -1.65 -12.88 -3.12
C GLU A 2 -2.50 -12.97 -4.40
N HIS A 3 -3.40 -13.96 -4.50
CA HIS A 3 -4.23 -14.13 -5.71
C HIS A 3 -5.18 -12.96 -5.99
N LEU A 4 -5.90 -12.44 -4.98
CA LEU A 4 -6.86 -11.34 -5.19
C LEU A 4 -6.14 -10.00 -5.40
N LEU A 5 -5.03 -9.79 -4.68
CA LEU A 5 -4.16 -8.64 -4.90
C LEU A 5 -3.64 -8.62 -6.34
N ASN A 6 -3.17 -9.76 -6.85
CA ASN A 6 -2.72 -9.88 -8.24
C ASN A 6 -3.82 -9.57 -9.24
N VAL A 7 -5.04 -10.07 -9.02
CA VAL A 7 -6.18 -9.75 -9.90
C VAL A 7 -6.43 -8.25 -9.94
N ARG A 8 -6.52 -7.56 -8.78
CA ARG A 8 -6.77 -6.12 -8.74
C ARG A 8 -5.65 -5.29 -9.38
N LEU A 9 -4.40 -5.73 -9.20
CA LEU A 9 -3.26 -5.08 -9.85
C LEU A 9 -3.31 -5.28 -11.38
N CYS A 10 -3.64 -6.47 -11.87
CA CYS A 10 -3.76 -6.71 -13.31
C CYS A 10 -4.96 -5.97 -13.93
N GLU A 11 -6.09 -5.91 -13.23
CA GLU A 11 -7.24 -5.10 -13.65
C GLU A 11 -6.87 -3.61 -13.77
N ARG A 12 -6.01 -3.12 -12.89
CA ARG A 12 -5.62 -1.70 -12.86
C ARG A 12 -4.53 -1.34 -13.86
N PHE A 13 -3.54 -2.23 -14.05
CA PHE A 13 -2.30 -1.94 -14.77
C PHE A 13 -2.09 -2.80 -16.02
N GLY A 14 -3.03 -3.67 -16.38
CA GLY A 14 -2.90 -4.59 -17.50
C GLY A 14 -2.16 -5.88 -17.12
N ASP A 15 -1.76 -6.66 -18.13
CA ASP A 15 -1.07 -7.93 -17.91
C ASP A 15 0.27 -7.71 -17.18
N ALA A 16 0.55 -8.56 -16.19
CA ALA A 16 1.79 -8.52 -15.43
C ALA A 16 3.05 -8.73 -16.29
N ALA A 17 2.92 -9.41 -17.43
CA ALA A 17 4.01 -9.58 -18.40
C ALA A 17 4.42 -8.26 -19.07
N ASP A 18 3.49 -7.29 -19.17
CA ASP A 18 3.67 -6.02 -19.86
C ASP A 18 3.92 -4.84 -18.90
N TRP A 19 3.97 -5.10 -17.60
CA TRP A 19 4.19 -4.05 -16.61
C TRP A 19 5.56 -3.40 -16.78
N ALA A 20 5.56 -2.06 -16.72
CA ALA A 20 6.79 -1.32 -16.49
C ALA A 20 7.50 -1.80 -15.22
N GLU A 21 8.83 -1.69 -15.21
CA GLU A 21 9.65 -2.16 -14.08
C GLU A 21 9.20 -1.58 -12.74
N VAL A 22 8.88 -0.28 -12.69
CA VAL A 22 8.41 0.37 -11.46
C VAL A 22 7.10 -0.23 -10.95
N THR A 23 6.17 -0.57 -11.83
CA THR A 23 4.89 -1.21 -11.49
C THR A 23 5.15 -2.61 -10.94
N SER A 24 6.04 -3.38 -11.58
CA SER A 24 6.42 -4.71 -11.12
C SER A 24 7.09 -4.69 -9.73
N LEU A 25 8.02 -3.76 -9.51
CA LEU A 25 8.69 -3.58 -8.22
C LEU A 25 7.70 -3.13 -7.14
N THR A 26 6.84 -2.15 -7.43
CA THR A 26 5.82 -1.66 -6.50
C THR A 26 4.85 -2.78 -6.13
N ALA A 27 4.34 -3.52 -7.11
CA ALA A 27 3.49 -4.67 -6.89
C ALA A 27 4.15 -5.76 -6.01
N SER A 28 5.45 -6.02 -6.21
CA SER A 28 6.21 -6.97 -5.40
C SER A 28 6.30 -6.54 -3.93
N HIS A 29 6.66 -5.29 -3.67
CA HIS A 29 6.73 -4.74 -2.31
C HIS A 29 5.36 -4.71 -1.64
N LEU A 30 4.30 -4.39 -2.39
CA LEU A 30 2.94 -4.38 -1.89
C LEU A 30 2.49 -5.79 -1.45
N ARG A 31 2.83 -6.84 -2.22
CA ARG A 31 2.61 -8.23 -1.80
C ARG A 31 3.35 -8.56 -0.51
N ALA A 32 4.60 -8.12 -0.38
CA ALA A 32 5.41 -8.34 0.82
C ALA A 32 4.77 -7.67 2.05
N VAL A 33 4.34 -6.41 1.95
CA VAL A 33 3.62 -5.68 3.00
C VAL A 33 2.37 -6.45 3.43
N VAL A 34 1.53 -6.80 2.46
CA VAL A 34 0.23 -7.43 2.69
C VAL A 34 0.42 -8.83 3.30
N SER A 35 1.42 -9.60 2.84
CA SER A 35 1.76 -10.90 3.41
C SER A 35 2.36 -10.80 4.83
N ALA A 36 3.19 -9.81 5.10
CA ALA A 36 3.85 -9.65 6.40
C ALA A 36 2.86 -9.23 7.50
N LEU A 37 1.94 -8.32 7.17
CA LEU A 37 1.01 -7.74 8.14
C LEU A 37 -0.24 -8.62 8.34
N GLY A 38 -0.68 -9.35 7.33
CA GLY A 38 -2.01 -9.96 7.33
C GLY A 38 -3.10 -8.96 6.91
N PRO A 39 -4.33 -9.41 6.59
CA PRO A 39 -5.31 -8.59 5.88
C PRO A 39 -5.84 -7.41 6.71
N GLU A 40 -6.10 -7.63 8.00
CA GLU A 40 -6.63 -6.59 8.90
C GLU A 40 -5.61 -5.46 9.11
N HIS A 41 -4.41 -5.83 9.56
CA HIS A 41 -3.28 -4.91 9.74
C HIS A 41 -2.87 -4.22 8.43
N ALA A 42 -2.88 -4.94 7.30
CA ALA A 42 -2.59 -4.36 6.00
C ALA A 42 -3.61 -3.28 5.61
N VAL A 43 -4.92 -3.47 5.85
CA VAL A 43 -5.92 -2.43 5.58
C VAL A 43 -5.62 -1.17 6.39
N THR A 44 -5.34 -1.32 7.69
CA THR A 44 -4.97 -0.20 8.56
C THR A 44 -3.73 0.53 8.03
N PHE A 45 -2.66 -0.22 7.76
CA PHE A 45 -1.39 0.33 7.29
C PHE A 45 -1.50 1.02 5.92
N LEU A 46 -2.14 0.36 4.95
CA LEU A 46 -2.33 0.91 3.60
C LEU A 46 -3.26 2.13 3.60
N THR A 47 -4.25 2.17 4.49
CA THR A 47 -5.12 3.35 4.65
C THR A 47 -4.34 4.53 5.21
N ALA A 48 -3.47 4.30 6.20
CA ALA A 48 -2.57 5.32 6.73
C ALA A 48 -1.58 5.83 5.66
N ALA A 49 -1.01 4.92 4.87
CA ALA A 49 -0.13 5.27 3.74
C ALA A 49 -0.86 6.12 2.69
N ARG A 50 -2.10 5.76 2.33
CA ARG A 50 -2.88 6.55 1.36
C ARG A 50 -3.14 7.98 1.85
N ARG A 51 -3.46 8.15 3.14
CA ARG A 51 -3.66 9.47 3.76
C ARG A 51 -2.36 10.26 3.82
N ALA A 52 -1.25 9.62 4.17
CA ALA A 52 0.05 10.26 4.19
C ALA A 52 0.47 10.78 2.80
N LEU A 53 0.12 10.06 1.72
CA LEU A 53 0.31 10.55 0.34
C LEU A 53 -0.56 11.78 0.06
N ASP A 54 -1.85 11.75 0.37
CA ASP A 54 -2.74 12.91 0.16
C ASP A 54 -2.25 14.14 0.92
N GLU A 55 -1.79 13.96 2.17
CA GLU A 55 -1.23 15.05 2.97
C GLU A 55 0.06 15.61 2.36
N GLU A 56 0.96 14.75 1.91
CA GLU A 56 2.20 15.18 1.26
C GLU A 56 1.92 15.95 -0.04
N GLU A 57 1.04 15.41 -0.90
CA GLU A 57 0.63 16.05 -2.14
C GLU A 57 -0.04 17.41 -1.89
N SER A 58 -0.91 17.50 -0.88
CA SER A 58 -1.57 18.78 -0.50
C SER A 58 -0.59 19.85 0.00
N ARG A 59 0.59 19.42 0.46
CA ARG A 59 1.66 20.27 1.00
C ARG A 59 2.81 20.46 0.02
N ALA A 60 2.70 19.94 -1.20
CA ALA A 60 3.73 20.07 -2.22
C ALA A 60 4.12 21.55 -2.43
N GLY A 61 5.42 21.83 -2.38
CA GLY A 61 5.95 23.20 -2.50
C GLY A 61 6.03 23.98 -1.17
N THR A 62 5.71 23.35 -0.03
CA THR A 62 5.91 23.94 1.31
C THR A 62 7.00 23.22 2.10
N ILE A 63 7.38 23.73 3.27
CA ILE A 63 8.26 23.01 4.21
C ILE A 63 7.38 22.04 5.01
N HIS A 64 7.58 20.73 4.83
CA HIS A 64 6.89 19.66 5.56
C HIS A 64 7.84 18.50 5.88
N LEU A 65 7.46 17.63 6.81
CA LEU A 65 8.30 16.52 7.33
C LEU A 65 8.43 15.33 6.35
N GLY A 66 7.68 15.32 5.24
CA GLY A 66 7.67 14.27 4.22
C GLY A 66 6.78 13.07 4.56
N PHE A 67 6.52 12.23 3.56
CA PHE A 67 5.62 11.09 3.61
C PHE A 67 5.80 10.18 4.84
N GLY A 68 7.05 9.82 5.18
CA GLY A 68 7.32 8.93 6.32
C GLY A 68 6.84 9.50 7.65
N ALA A 69 6.97 10.81 7.88
CA ALA A 69 6.50 11.44 9.11
C ALA A 69 4.96 11.49 9.17
N HIS A 70 4.31 11.78 8.04
CA HIS A 70 2.84 11.71 7.94
C HIS A 70 2.34 10.29 8.20
N LEU A 71 2.99 9.28 7.61
CA LEU A 71 2.65 7.88 7.84
C LEU A 71 2.81 7.48 9.32
N TRP A 72 3.91 7.89 9.97
CA TRP A 72 4.10 7.61 11.40
C TRP A 72 2.98 8.22 12.26
N THR A 73 2.64 9.48 12.01
CA THR A 73 1.57 10.20 12.72
C THR A 73 0.22 9.48 12.62
N HIS A 74 -0.07 8.84 11.49
CA HIS A 74 -1.30 8.07 11.32
C HIS A 74 -1.30 6.69 11.98
N LEU A 75 -0.12 6.21 12.41
CA LEU A 75 0.08 4.85 12.91
C LEU A 75 0.43 4.78 14.39
N GLU A 76 0.95 5.85 14.99
CA GLU A 76 1.52 5.83 16.35
C GLU A 76 0.54 5.35 17.44
N ASP A 77 -0.74 5.71 17.30
CA ASP A 77 -1.79 5.35 18.24
C ASP A 77 -2.61 4.11 17.82
N THR A 78 -2.18 3.40 16.77
CA THR A 78 -2.96 2.30 16.18
C THR A 78 -2.20 0.98 16.21
N ALA A 79 -2.86 -0.11 16.57
CA ALA A 79 -2.33 -1.45 16.38
C ALA A 79 -2.39 -1.83 14.89
N TRP A 80 -1.29 -1.62 14.16
CA TRP A 80 -1.20 -1.85 12.72
C TRP A 80 -0.24 -2.97 12.33
N SER A 81 0.49 -3.56 13.28
CA SER A 81 1.44 -4.63 13.00
C SER A 81 1.28 -5.80 13.97
N PRO A 82 1.29 -7.05 13.47
CA PRO A 82 1.23 -8.24 14.33
C PRO A 82 2.54 -8.50 15.08
N SER A 83 3.67 -7.90 14.66
CA SER A 83 4.97 -8.05 15.32
C SER A 83 5.93 -6.92 14.95
N PRO A 84 6.97 -6.65 15.77
CA PRO A 84 7.97 -5.63 15.43
C PRO A 84 8.63 -5.87 14.06
N LEU A 85 9.00 -7.12 13.74
CA LEU A 85 9.66 -7.46 12.49
C LEU A 85 8.76 -7.25 11.26
N ALA A 86 7.49 -7.66 11.35
CA ALA A 86 6.51 -7.41 10.30
C ALA A 86 6.31 -5.91 10.08
N GLY A 87 6.30 -5.13 11.17
CA GLY A 87 6.17 -3.68 11.13
C GLY A 87 7.35 -3.02 10.41
N THR A 88 8.58 -3.34 10.82
CA THR A 88 9.79 -2.81 10.16
C THR A 88 9.84 -3.19 8.68
N SER A 89 9.53 -4.45 8.35
CA SER A 89 9.52 -4.89 6.95
C SER A 89 8.50 -4.14 6.09
N ALA A 90 7.28 -3.95 6.62
CA ALA A 90 6.23 -3.21 5.91
C ALA A 90 6.58 -1.71 5.75
N TRP A 91 7.20 -1.13 6.79
CA TRP A 91 7.69 0.25 6.79
C TRP A 91 8.72 0.48 5.69
N ASP A 92 9.77 -0.34 5.66
CA ASP A 92 10.85 -0.20 4.67
C ASP A 92 10.36 -0.43 3.24
N ALA A 93 9.46 -1.41 3.04
CA ALA A 93 8.82 -1.63 1.76
C ALA A 93 7.99 -0.41 1.31
N MET A 94 7.23 0.20 2.21
CA MET A 94 6.42 1.38 1.92
C MET A 94 7.27 2.60 1.56
N LEU A 95 8.34 2.87 2.34
CA LEU A 95 9.27 3.96 2.02
C LEU A 95 9.98 3.73 0.68
N THR A 96 10.27 2.47 0.34
CA THR A 96 10.88 2.11 -0.94
C THR A 96 9.90 2.37 -2.09
N MET A 97 8.65 1.94 -1.98
CA MET A 97 7.61 2.21 -2.98
C MET A 97 7.37 3.71 -3.16
N HIS A 98 7.37 4.49 -2.07
CA HIS A 98 7.26 5.96 -2.14
C HIS A 98 8.40 6.58 -2.94
N ARG A 99 9.65 6.22 -2.63
CA ARG A 99 10.83 6.69 -3.39
C ARG A 99 10.76 6.31 -4.87
N LEU A 100 10.32 5.09 -5.17
CA LEU A 100 10.11 4.64 -6.55
C LEU A 100 9.08 5.53 -7.27
N SER A 101 7.97 5.87 -6.60
CA SER A 101 6.94 6.74 -7.17
C SER A 101 7.37 8.18 -7.36
N VAL A 102 8.31 8.69 -6.55
CA VAL A 102 8.92 10.00 -6.77
C VAL A 102 9.82 10.00 -8.01
N LEU A 103 10.55 8.90 -8.24
CA LEU A 103 11.44 8.75 -9.39
C LEU A 103 10.70 8.46 -10.71
N ALA A 104 9.60 7.71 -10.62
CA ALA A 104 8.74 7.33 -11.75
C ALA A 104 7.27 7.51 -11.35
N PRO A 105 6.68 8.70 -11.61
CA PRO A 105 5.39 9.10 -11.05
C PRO A 105 4.17 8.49 -11.74
N ASP A 106 4.32 7.90 -12.92
CA ASP A 106 3.23 7.20 -13.63
C ASP A 106 3.41 5.69 -13.43
N PRO A 107 2.44 4.95 -12.86
CA PRO A 107 1.05 5.34 -12.54
C PRO A 107 0.81 5.87 -11.11
N GLY A 108 1.88 6.08 -10.34
CA GLY A 108 1.82 6.65 -9.00
C GLY A 108 1.53 5.64 -7.91
N LEU A 109 2.01 5.91 -6.70
CA LEU A 109 1.83 5.00 -5.57
C LEU A 109 0.36 4.91 -5.14
N ALA A 110 -0.39 6.01 -5.19
CA ALA A 110 -1.80 6.04 -4.82
C ALA A 110 -2.63 4.97 -5.57
N ALA A 111 -2.45 4.84 -6.88
CA ALA A 111 -3.17 3.85 -7.68
C ALA A 111 -2.88 2.40 -7.25
N HIS A 112 -1.64 2.11 -6.83
CA HIS A 112 -1.26 0.79 -6.31
C HIS A 112 -1.88 0.53 -4.94
N LEU A 113 -1.86 1.54 -4.04
CA LEU A 113 -2.47 1.42 -2.72
C LEU A 113 -3.98 1.22 -2.81
N ASP A 114 -4.66 1.94 -3.70
CA ASP A 114 -6.10 1.81 -3.89
C ASP A 114 -6.49 0.40 -4.38
N ALA A 115 -5.75 -0.15 -5.35
CA ALA A 115 -5.94 -1.54 -5.79
C ALA A 115 -5.70 -2.56 -4.66
N ALA A 116 -4.69 -2.32 -3.82
CA ALA A 116 -4.39 -3.17 -2.67
C ALA A 116 -5.49 -3.11 -1.60
N LEU A 117 -5.97 -1.90 -1.30
CA LEU A 117 -7.02 -1.66 -0.32
C LEU A 117 -8.32 -2.34 -0.74
N ASP A 118 -8.69 -2.23 -2.03
CA ASP A 118 -9.86 -2.93 -2.57
C ASP A 118 -9.73 -4.45 -2.39
N ALA A 119 -8.58 -5.02 -2.78
CA ALA A 119 -8.30 -6.46 -2.59
C ALA A 119 -8.37 -6.90 -1.12
N CYS A 120 -7.84 -6.10 -0.19
CA CYS A 120 -7.83 -6.47 1.22
C CYS A 120 -9.23 -6.34 1.85
N ARG A 121 -9.99 -5.29 1.52
CA ARG A 121 -11.34 -5.06 2.05
C ARG A 121 -12.34 -6.11 1.60
N HIS A 122 -12.29 -6.54 0.34
CA HIS A 122 -13.17 -7.61 -0.17
C HIS A 122 -13.06 -8.93 0.60
N ARG A 123 -11.92 -9.18 1.26
CA ARG A 123 -11.69 -10.39 2.05
C ARG A 123 -12.13 -10.25 3.51
N LEU A 124 -12.19 -9.02 4.03
CA LEU A 124 -12.68 -8.73 5.38
C LEU A 124 -14.20 -8.77 5.46
N VAL A 125 -14.89 -8.61 4.33
CA VAL A 125 -16.32 -8.91 4.23
C VAL A 125 -16.46 -10.44 4.33
N PRO A 126 -17.07 -10.98 5.40
CA PRO A 126 -17.42 -12.40 5.42
C PRO A 126 -18.29 -12.66 4.19
N ALA A 127 -18.15 -13.80 3.54
CA ALA A 127 -19.14 -14.22 2.56
C ALA A 127 -20.50 -14.37 3.27
N VAL A 128 -21.25 -13.27 3.36
CA VAL A 128 -22.60 -13.25 3.91
C VAL A 128 -23.49 -13.92 2.87
N ALA A 129 -23.84 -15.16 3.17
CA ALA A 129 -25.05 -15.87 2.75
C ALA A 129 -25.40 -15.78 1.26
N GLY A 130 -24.87 -16.71 0.47
CA GLY A 130 -25.51 -17.16 -0.76
C GLY A 130 -26.27 -18.44 -0.48
N PHE A 131 -27.60 -18.36 -0.60
CA PHE A 131 -28.67 -19.36 -0.51
C PHE A 131 -28.30 -20.83 -0.76
#